data_AF-A0ABD5SBF4-F1
#
_entry.id   AF-A0ABD5SBF4-F1
#
_cell.length_a   1.000
_cell.length_b   1.000
_cell.length_c   1.000
_cell.angle_alpha   90.00
_cell.angle_beta   90.00
_cell.angle_gamma   90.00
#
_symmetry.space_group_name_H-M   'P 1'
#
loop_
_entity.id
_entity.type
_entity.pdbx_description
1 polymer ?
#
loop_
_entity_poly.entity_id
_entity_poly.type
_entity_poly.pdbx_seq_one_letter_code
_entity_poly.pdbx_strand_id
1 'polypeptide(L)'
;RVGALAGDGEPDGSRERSVVFVGDLNSTPGSEPHRILTGRDESHERTDDRVDLRDAVADADVRHGPTTTVTDFVRLIDDRRIDHVLVSPDIELEAVETLADRDDRGRYPSDHLPVLARLRRHSAASMSSSS
;
A
#
# COMPACT_ATOMS: atom_id res chain seq x y z
N ARG A 1 -23.37 -0.29 6.00
CA ARG A 1 -23.58 0.58 4.81
C ARG A 1 -22.77 1.84 5.05
N VAL A 2 -21.55 1.88 4.52
CA VAL A 2 -20.64 3.03 4.71
C VAL A 2 -21.03 4.10 3.70
N GLY A 3 -21.28 5.31 4.20
CA GLY A 3 -21.81 6.43 3.44
C GLY A 3 -20.85 6.94 2.37
N ALA A 4 -21.46 7.39 1.28
CA ALA A 4 -20.81 8.10 0.20
C ALA A 4 -20.06 9.32 0.74
N LEU A 5 -18.78 9.43 0.38
CA LEU A 5 -18.04 10.69 0.40
C LEU A 5 -18.58 11.55 -0.74
N ALA A 6 -19.71 12.22 -0.51
CA ALA A 6 -20.28 13.19 -1.43
C ALA A 6 -19.47 14.49 -1.33
N GLY A 7 -18.60 14.71 -2.30
CA GLY A 7 -18.22 16.06 -2.72
C GLY A 7 -19.15 16.45 -3.86
N ASP A 8 -19.92 17.52 -3.67
CA ASP A 8 -20.79 18.11 -4.68
C ASP A 8 -19.95 18.79 -5.77
N GLY A 9 -19.50 18.00 -6.74
CA GLY A 9 -18.94 18.48 -7.99
C GLY A 9 -19.60 17.73 -9.15
N GLU A 10 -20.01 18.48 -10.18
CA GLU A 10 -20.37 17.99 -11.52
C GLU A 10 -19.51 16.77 -11.95
N PRO A 11 -20.02 15.86 -12.80
CA PRO A 11 -19.27 14.71 -13.28
C PRO A 11 -18.08 15.17 -14.12
N ASP A 12 -16.98 15.47 -13.43
CA ASP A 12 -15.65 15.68 -14.00
C ASP A 12 -15.31 14.38 -14.74
N GLY A 13 -15.32 14.45 -16.08
CA GLY A 13 -15.11 13.30 -16.95
C GLY A 13 -13.96 12.44 -16.43
N SER A 14 -14.29 11.21 -16.04
CA SER A 14 -13.45 10.15 -15.47
C SER A 14 -11.95 10.49 -15.35
N ARG A 15 -11.59 11.35 -14.38
CA ARG A 15 -10.19 11.42 -13.95
C ARG A 15 -9.93 10.13 -13.18
N GLU A 16 -9.08 9.27 -13.73
CA GLU A 16 -8.54 8.12 -13.01
C GLU A 16 -8.06 8.60 -11.64
N ARG A 17 -8.70 8.10 -10.58
CA ARG A 17 -8.42 8.52 -9.21
C ARG A 17 -7.19 7.74 -8.75
N SER A 18 -6.13 8.46 -8.41
CA SER A 18 -4.98 7.86 -7.73
C SER A 18 -5.42 7.38 -6.34
N VAL A 19 -5.18 6.12 -6.03
CA VAL A 19 -5.58 5.48 -4.77
C VAL A 19 -4.34 5.03 -4.01
N VAL A 20 -4.30 5.35 -2.73
CA VAL A 20 -3.38 4.77 -1.77
C VAL A 20 -4.22 4.09 -0.69
N PHE A 21 -4.03 2.78 -0.54
CA PHE A 21 -4.67 1.96 0.47
C PHE A 21 -3.63 1.54 1.50
N VAL A 22 -3.89 1.81 2.78
CA VAL A 22 -2.97 1.48 3.88
C VAL A 22 -3.70 0.85 5.05
N GLY A 23 -2.98 -0.01 5.77
CA GLY A 23 -3.42 -0.51 7.07
C GLY A 23 -3.05 -1.97 7.32
N ASP A 24 -3.40 -2.41 8.52
CA ASP A 24 -3.29 -3.81 8.94
C ASP A 24 -4.42 -4.64 8.31
N LEU A 25 -4.06 -5.52 7.37
CA LEU A 25 -4.98 -6.47 6.76
C LEU A 25 -5.08 -7.79 7.52
N ASN A 26 -4.35 -7.94 8.63
CA ASN A 26 -4.18 -9.18 9.40
C ASN A 26 -3.80 -10.40 8.54
N SER A 27 -3.19 -10.14 7.39
CA SER A 27 -2.92 -11.15 6.37
C SER A 27 -1.61 -10.83 5.66
N THR A 28 -0.90 -11.89 5.25
CA THR A 28 0.40 -11.76 4.60
C THR A 28 0.24 -11.55 3.09
N PRO A 29 1.28 -11.03 2.40
CA PRO A 29 1.32 -10.99 0.95
C PRO A 29 1.04 -12.36 0.34
N GLY A 30 0.21 -12.42 -0.70
CA GLY A 30 -0.21 -13.66 -1.35
C GLY A 30 -1.39 -14.38 -0.68
N SER A 31 -1.84 -13.94 0.49
CA SER A 31 -3.14 -14.36 1.06
C SER A 31 -4.30 -13.98 0.14
N GLU A 32 -5.48 -14.59 0.34
CA GLU A 32 -6.67 -14.28 -0.47
C GLU A 32 -7.06 -12.79 -0.43
N PRO A 33 -7.17 -12.11 0.73
CA PRO A 33 -7.47 -10.68 0.76
C PRO A 33 -6.47 -9.83 -0.02
N HIS A 34 -5.17 -10.16 0.07
CA HIS A 34 -4.11 -9.48 -0.68
C HIS A 34 -4.21 -9.73 -2.19
N ARG A 35 -4.47 -10.97 -2.62
CA ARG A 35 -4.65 -11.32 -4.04
C ARG A 35 -5.87 -10.64 -4.65
N ILE A 36 -6.95 -10.53 -3.88
CA ILE A 36 -8.12 -9.74 -4.28
C ILE A 36 -7.68 -8.28 -4.50
N LEU A 37 -7.14 -7.60 -3.49
CA LEU A 37 -6.80 -6.18 -3.63
C LEU A 37 -5.75 -5.90 -4.72
N THR A 38 -4.92 -6.88 -5.07
CA THR A 38 -3.88 -6.73 -6.09
C THR A 38 -4.21 -7.33 -7.47
N GLY A 39 -5.46 -7.76 -7.69
CA GLY A 39 -5.89 -8.31 -8.98
C GLY A 39 -5.23 -9.65 -9.36
N ARG A 40 -4.63 -10.35 -8.39
CA ARG A 40 -3.94 -11.65 -8.58
C ARG A 40 -4.82 -12.84 -8.23
N ASP A 41 -6.11 -12.61 -8.06
CA ASP A 41 -7.08 -13.68 -7.83
C ASP A 41 -7.95 -13.89 -9.08
N GLU A 42 -7.73 -15.02 -9.74
CA GLU A 42 -8.44 -15.43 -10.96
C GLU A 42 -9.85 -15.96 -10.68
N SER A 43 -10.22 -16.16 -9.41
CA SER A 43 -11.50 -16.78 -9.02
C SER A 43 -12.63 -15.78 -8.77
N HIS A 44 -12.32 -14.49 -8.70
CA HIS A 44 -13.30 -13.42 -8.54
C HIS A 44 -13.62 -12.72 -9.87
N GLU A 45 -14.91 -12.51 -10.14
CA GLU A 45 -15.36 -11.75 -11.30
C GLU A 45 -14.81 -10.31 -11.23
N ARG A 46 -14.08 -9.91 -12.26
CA ARG A 46 -13.62 -8.53 -12.44
C ARG A 46 -14.83 -7.66 -12.78
N THR A 47 -15.07 -6.63 -11.97
CA THR A 47 -16.00 -5.55 -12.30
C THR A 47 -15.25 -4.44 -13.05
N ASP A 48 -15.91 -3.76 -14.00
CA ASP A 48 -15.28 -2.67 -14.77
C ASP A 48 -14.76 -1.52 -13.89
N ASP A 49 -15.30 -1.34 -12.69
CA ASP A 49 -14.90 -0.28 -11.76
C ASP A 49 -13.72 -0.66 -10.83
N ARG A 50 -13.16 -1.87 -10.94
CA ARG A 50 -12.10 -2.34 -10.02
C ARG A 50 -10.73 -1.86 -10.48
N VAL A 51 -9.99 -1.23 -9.56
CA VAL A 51 -8.58 -0.89 -9.74
C VAL A 51 -7.72 -1.95 -9.06
N ASP A 52 -6.86 -2.60 -9.83
CA ASP A 52 -5.87 -3.53 -9.30
C ASP A 52 -4.71 -2.74 -8.69
N LEU A 53 -4.56 -2.87 -7.36
CA LEU A 53 -3.52 -2.15 -6.64
C LEU A 53 -2.20 -2.92 -6.67
N ARG A 54 -1.10 -2.18 -6.58
CA ARG A 54 0.26 -2.70 -6.51
C ARG A 54 0.74 -2.68 -5.08
N ASP A 55 1.44 -3.72 -4.66
CA ASP A 55 2.03 -3.80 -3.31
C ASP A 55 3.32 -2.99 -3.31
N ALA A 56 3.34 -1.91 -2.53
CA ALA A 56 4.48 -1.01 -2.50
C ALA A 56 5.75 -1.74 -2.02
N VAL A 57 5.65 -2.55 -0.98
CA VAL A 57 6.83 -3.28 -0.47
C VAL A 57 7.37 -4.24 -1.53
N ALA A 58 6.50 -4.85 -2.34
CA ALA A 58 6.91 -5.71 -3.43
C ALA A 58 7.53 -4.94 -4.61
N ASP A 59 7.07 -3.73 -4.91
CA ASP A 59 7.43 -3.00 -6.14
C ASP A 59 8.55 -1.96 -5.95
N ALA A 60 8.94 -1.60 -4.72
CA ALA A 60 9.92 -0.54 -4.48
C ALA A 60 11.32 -0.87 -5.03
N ASP A 61 12.03 0.09 -5.61
CA ASP A 61 13.44 -0.13 -5.97
C ASP A 61 14.34 -0.20 -4.72
N VAL A 62 14.03 0.65 -3.74
CA VAL A 62 14.78 0.76 -2.49
C VAL A 62 13.91 0.30 -1.32
N ARG A 63 14.42 -0.70 -0.58
CA ARG A 63 13.77 -1.27 0.61
C ARG A 63 14.72 -1.22 1.80
N HIS A 64 14.24 -0.72 2.93
CA HIS A 64 15.01 -0.64 4.17
C HIS A 64 14.21 -1.20 5.36
N GLY A 65 14.95 -1.58 6.42
CA GLY A 65 14.37 -2.13 7.63
C GLY A 65 14.00 -3.62 7.54
N PRO A 66 13.34 -4.15 8.59
CA PRO A 66 12.90 -5.54 8.64
C PRO A 66 11.85 -5.87 7.60
N THR A 67 11.77 -7.15 7.22
CA THR A 67 10.73 -7.65 6.30
C THR A 67 9.38 -7.88 6.96
N THR A 68 9.33 -7.90 8.30
CA THR A 68 8.11 -8.02 9.10
C THR A 68 7.63 -6.66 9.57
N THR A 69 6.32 -6.52 9.78
CA THR A 69 5.73 -5.34 10.41
C THR A 69 5.27 -5.64 11.84
N VAL A 70 5.57 -6.81 12.39
CA VAL A 70 5.06 -7.23 13.71
C VAL A 70 6.19 -7.48 14.69
N THR A 71 5.95 -7.10 15.95
CA THR A 71 6.83 -7.30 17.09
C THR A 71 6.06 -7.81 18.31
N ASP A 72 6.77 -8.27 19.34
CA ASP A 72 6.21 -8.50 20.68
C ASP A 72 6.55 -7.36 21.66
N PHE A 73 6.72 -6.13 21.14
CA PHE A 73 7.31 -4.95 21.78
C PHE A 73 8.82 -5.04 22.06
N VAL A 74 9.46 -6.21 21.92
CA VAL A 74 10.89 -6.39 22.20
C VAL A 74 11.64 -7.07 21.05
N ARG A 75 11.01 -7.99 20.34
CA ARG A 75 11.59 -8.80 19.27
C ARG A 75 10.70 -8.70 18.04
N LEU A 76 11.34 -8.79 16.89
CA LEU A 76 10.65 -8.95 15.62
C LEU A 76 9.98 -10.32 15.56
N ILE A 77 8.81 -10.40 14.93
CA ILE A 77 8.14 -11.66 14.62
C ILE A 77 8.32 -11.91 13.12
N ASP A 78 9.14 -12.88 12.75
CA ASP A 78 9.45 -13.18 11.34
C ASP A 78 8.20 -13.59 10.54
N ASP A 79 8.27 -13.38 9.22
CA ASP A 79 7.23 -13.78 8.25
C ASP A 79 5.83 -13.19 8.51
N ARG A 80 5.76 -12.04 9.18
CA ARG A 80 4.51 -11.37 9.58
C ARG A 80 4.41 -9.93 9.08
N ARG A 81 4.65 -9.70 7.78
CA ARG A 81 4.23 -8.45 7.14
C ARG A 81 2.71 -8.46 6.97
N ILE A 82 1.98 -7.80 7.87
CA ILE A 82 0.52 -7.70 7.82
C ILE A 82 0.00 -6.28 7.67
N ASP A 83 0.89 -5.30 7.76
CA ASP A 83 0.62 -3.90 7.44
C ASP A 83 1.02 -3.64 5.99
N HIS A 84 0.07 -3.13 5.20
CA HIS A 84 0.22 -2.98 3.76
C HIS A 84 0.17 -1.52 3.34
N VAL A 85 0.90 -1.23 2.27
CA VAL A 85 0.75 -0.02 1.47
C VAL A 85 0.51 -0.48 0.04
N LEU A 86 -0.70 -0.31 -0.46
CA LEU A 86 -1.09 -0.67 -1.82
C LEU A 86 -1.44 0.59 -2.60
N VAL A 87 -0.99 0.69 -3.85
CA VAL A 87 -1.12 1.91 -4.66
C VAL A 87 -1.69 1.64 -6.04
N SER A 88 -2.43 2.59 -6.59
CA SER A 88 -2.92 2.48 -7.97
C SER A 88 -1.78 2.53 -9.00
N PRO A 89 -2.00 2.00 -10.23
CA PRO A 89 -0.96 1.92 -11.26
C PRO A 89 -0.31 3.23 -11.73
N ASP A 90 -0.93 4.37 -11.45
CA ASP A 90 -0.45 5.72 -11.81
C ASP A 90 0.46 6.36 -10.73
N ILE A 91 0.65 5.68 -9.60
CA ILE A 91 1.56 6.10 -8.53
C ILE A 91 2.85 5.29 -8.63
N GLU A 92 3.98 5.99 -8.80
CA GLU A 92 5.32 5.42 -8.69
C GLU A 92 5.74 5.36 -7.21
N LEU A 93 6.49 4.31 -6.90
CA LEU A 93 7.07 4.10 -5.59
C LEU A 93 8.59 4.25 -5.64
N GLU A 94 9.12 5.21 -4.90
CA GLU A 94 10.54 5.51 -4.91
C GLU A 94 11.32 4.73 -3.83
N ALA A 95 10.74 4.60 -2.64
CA ALA A 95 11.37 3.92 -1.52
C ALA A 95 10.33 3.45 -0.50
N VAL A 96 10.65 2.37 0.20
CA VAL A 96 9.87 1.87 1.32
C VAL A 96 10.78 1.46 2.47
N GLU A 97 10.35 1.75 3.70
CA GLU A 97 11.08 1.42 4.91
C GLU A 97 10.13 0.94 6.00
N THR A 98 10.51 -0.13 6.68
CA THR A 98 9.86 -0.55 7.92
C THR A 98 10.66 -0.03 9.11
N LEU A 99 10.09 0.92 9.83
CA LEU A 99 10.79 1.67 10.89
C LEU A 99 10.89 0.82 12.17
N ALA A 100 12.11 0.47 12.56
CA ALA A 100 12.41 -0.43 13.68
C ALA A 100 13.10 0.28 14.85
N ASP A 101 12.88 1.58 14.99
CA ASP A 101 13.37 2.39 16.09
C ASP A 101 12.87 1.87 17.45
N ARG A 102 13.70 2.03 18.47
CA ARG A 102 13.41 1.61 19.84
C ARG A 102 13.53 2.80 20.79
N ASP A 103 12.76 2.77 21.86
CA ASP A 103 12.87 3.74 22.96
C ASP A 103 14.19 3.55 23.75
N ASP A 104 14.44 4.43 24.72
CA ASP A 104 15.60 4.40 25.61
C ASP A 104 15.68 3.13 26.48
N ARG A 105 14.58 2.37 26.58
CA ARG A 105 14.49 1.08 27.27
C ARG A 105 14.70 -0.10 26.31
N GLY A 106 14.99 0.17 25.04
CA GLY A 106 15.20 -0.84 24.01
C GLY A 106 13.90 -1.51 23.54
N ARG A 107 12.73 -0.89 23.69
CA ARG A 107 11.44 -1.44 23.27
C ARG A 107 10.91 -0.76 22.01
N TYR A 108 10.17 -1.51 21.21
CA TYR A 108 9.41 -0.94 20.11
C TYR A 108 8.22 -0.14 20.63
N PRO A 109 7.87 1.00 20.00
CA PRO A 109 6.71 1.80 20.41
C PRO A 109 5.36 1.08 20.29
N SER A 110 5.27 0.06 19.44
CA SER A 110 4.08 -0.77 19.19
C SER A 110 4.49 -2.21 18.86
N ASP A 111 3.57 -3.14 19.03
CA ASP A 111 3.58 -4.48 18.44
C ASP A 111 3.50 -4.48 16.90
N HIS A 112 3.28 -3.32 16.28
CA HIS A 112 3.43 -3.09 14.86
C HIS A 112 4.55 -2.08 14.56
N LEU A 113 5.29 -2.32 13.47
CA LEU A 113 6.28 -1.39 12.92
C LEU A 113 5.64 -0.55 11.82
N PRO A 114 5.80 0.79 11.85
CA PRO A 114 5.32 1.66 10.79
C PRO A 114 5.97 1.31 9.43
N VAL A 115 5.16 1.31 8.38
CA VAL A 115 5.64 1.23 6.99
C VAL A 115 5.65 2.65 6.41
N LEU A 116 6.83 3.18 6.17
CA LEU A 116 7.06 4.46 5.51
C LEU A 116 7.24 4.23 4.02
N ALA A 117 6.42 4.88 3.18
CA ALA A 117 6.54 4.81 1.72
C ALA A 117 6.68 6.20 1.12
N ARG A 118 7.63 6.37 0.21
CA ARG A 118 7.82 7.60 -0.58
C ARG A 118 7.22 7.41 -1.95
N LEU A 119 6.13 8.12 -2.21
CA LEU A 119 5.30 7.97 -3.41
C LEU A 119 5.41 9.19 -4.31
N ARG A 120 5.39 8.97 -5.62
CA ARG A 120 5.32 10.02 -6.63
C ARG A 120 4.14 9.78 -7.56
N ARG A 121 3.25 10.76 -7.65
CA ARG A 121 2.16 10.75 -8.63
C ARG A 121 2.66 11.34 -9.95
N HIS A 122 2.38 10.68 -11.07
CA HIS A 122 2.57 11.30 -12.37
C HIS A 122 1.49 12.36 -12.61
N SER A 123 1.88 13.60 -12.88
CA SER A 123 0.96 14.59 -13.42
C SER A 123 0.64 14.24 -14.88
N ALA A 124 -0.61 14.40 -15.30
CA ALA A 124 -1.05 14.15 -16.68
C ALA A 124 -0.26 14.92 -17.78
N ALA A 125 0.55 15.92 -17.39
CA ALA A 125 1.38 16.70 -18.31
C ALA A 125 2.64 15.98 -18.85
N SER A 126 3.07 14.85 -18.27
CA SER A 126 4.34 14.22 -18.66
C SER A 126 4.25 13.23 -19.83
N MET A 127 3.04 12.88 -20.31
CA MET A 127 2.88 11.91 -21.40
C MET A 127 2.81 12.52 -22.82
N SER A 128 2.80 13.85 -22.98
CA SER A 128 2.65 14.48 -24.31
C SER A 128 3.97 14.81 -25.03
N SER A 129 5.11 14.30 -24.57
CA SER A 129 6.42 14.60 -25.19
C SER A 129 7.17 13.33 -25.58
N SER A 130 6.57 12.55 -26.47
CA SER A 130 7.29 11.58 -27.31
C SER A 130 6.47 11.39 -28.58
N SER A 131 6.86 12.11 -29.63
CA SER A 131 6.49 11.86 -31.03
C SER A 131 7.78 11.71 -31.83
#